data_AF-A0A971Y9Z7-F1
#
_entry.id   AF-A0A971Y9Z7-F1
#
_cell.length_a   1.000
_cell.length_b   1.000
_cell.length_c   1.000
_cell.angle_alpha   90.00
_cell.angle_beta   90.00
_cell.angle_gamma   90.00
#
_symmetry.space_group_name_H-M   'P 1'
#
loop_
_entity.id
_entity.type
_entity.pdbx_description
1 polymer ?
#
loop_
_entity_poly.entity_id
_entity_poly.type
_entity_poly.pdbx_seq_one_letter_code
_entity_poly.pdbx_strand_id
1 'polypeptide(L)'
;MGWHMRVFVLCVALWVSFLGLALAQEAPKKNVLFLNSYHNGYAWSDTILDGARQTLEHSQENIYLQIEYMDCKRYPGREILEILYQHFQFKFQHTDFDLIIASDNHAYDFVIAYHDQLFPDVPVVFCGINDVEPEDVPMRDHMTGILENFDVRENVGLATRFHAGKKRLVVIGDRSLTGMAIANQVREQIPSLPADMSVEFWTEFTVDELAAKVRQAAQDSVFFFIPVYKDLGQEVYSAQDLLRIVWQKTHVPLYGAWEFLLGQGIVGGQVISGYDQGQQAAEIALRVLSGTSPADIPVIPGHQGPPKFDYVVLKTLGISQALLPPDSVLINAPSPFYSINRHQFWTIIISLVVLVIVLFVLMMNILERKQIEVRIKNQLSFLRTLMDTLPIPIYFTDKKGEMSGVNQAFEHWFGVRWADDVAHSDTTQWSASRFASLLDTRMQSYETA
;
A
#
# COMPACT_ATOMS: atom_id res chain seq x y z
N MET A 1 29.93 21.00 -51.55
CA MET A 1 29.70 20.09 -50.41
C MET A 1 28.45 19.28 -50.69
N GLY A 2 28.56 17.96 -50.89
CA GLY A 2 27.44 17.10 -51.31
C GLY A 2 26.33 17.02 -50.25
N TRP A 3 25.10 16.72 -50.67
CA TRP A 3 23.92 16.54 -49.82
C TRP A 3 24.20 15.64 -48.59
N HIS A 4 24.91 14.54 -48.81
CA HIS A 4 25.32 13.61 -47.75
C HIS A 4 26.21 14.24 -46.68
N MET A 5 27.07 15.20 -47.04
CA MET A 5 27.95 15.89 -46.09
C MET A 5 27.16 16.89 -45.22
N ARG A 6 26.11 17.51 -45.76
CA ARG A 6 25.23 18.40 -44.98
C ARG A 6 24.37 17.62 -43.98
N VAL A 7 23.85 16.46 -44.38
CA VAL A 7 23.09 15.57 -43.50
C VAL A 7 24.00 15.02 -42.39
N PHE A 8 25.23 14.60 -42.73
CA PHE A 8 26.19 14.12 -41.73
C PHE A 8 26.55 15.20 -40.69
N VAL A 9 26.82 16.44 -41.12
CA VAL A 9 27.10 17.56 -40.20
C VAL A 9 25.88 17.89 -39.33
N LEU A 10 24.66 17.83 -39.86
CA LEU A 10 23.43 18.02 -39.08
C LEU A 10 23.21 16.90 -38.05
N CYS A 11 23.46 15.64 -38.43
CA CYS A 11 23.37 14.51 -37.50
C CYS A 11 24.42 14.61 -36.38
N VAL A 12 25.66 14.98 -36.70
CA VAL A 12 26.72 15.19 -35.70
C VAL A 12 26.40 16.39 -34.81
N ALA A 13 25.90 17.49 -35.37
CA ALA A 13 25.47 18.65 -34.57
C ALA A 13 24.31 18.29 -33.63
N LEU A 14 23.30 17.55 -34.09
CA LEU A 14 22.21 17.03 -33.25
C LEU A 14 22.73 16.09 -32.16
N TRP A 15 23.70 15.22 -32.48
CA TRP A 15 24.29 14.30 -31.51
C TRP A 15 25.10 15.03 -30.44
N VAL A 16 25.85 16.07 -30.82
CA VAL A 16 26.60 16.93 -29.88
C VAL A 16 25.63 17.77 -29.03
N SER A 17 24.52 18.26 -29.59
CA SER A 17 23.46 18.94 -28.82
C SER A 17 22.81 18.00 -27.79
N PHE A 18 22.61 16.72 -28.15
CA PHE A 18 22.10 15.71 -27.22
C PHE A 18 23.13 15.33 -26.13
N LEU A 19 24.44 15.32 -26.45
CA LEU A 19 25.50 15.12 -25.47
C LEU A 19 25.67 16.30 -24.51
N GLY A 20 25.45 17.54 -24.98
CA GLY A 20 25.47 18.74 -24.13
C GLY A 20 24.32 18.80 -23.11
N LEU A 21 23.17 18.19 -23.44
CA LEU A 21 22.03 18.04 -22.52
C LEU A 21 22.20 16.89 -21.51
N ALA A 22 23.09 15.93 -21.79
CA ALA A 22 23.37 14.79 -20.90
C ALA A 22 24.38 15.11 -19.79
N LEU A 23 24.98 16.31 -19.80
CA LEU A 23 25.72 16.88 -18.67
C LEU A 23 24.80 17.73 -17.80
N ALA A 24 23.61 17.23 -17.48
CA ALA A 24 22.88 17.74 -16.33
C ALA A 24 23.76 17.47 -15.11
N GLN A 25 24.32 18.52 -14.50
CA GLN A 25 24.95 18.41 -13.19
C GLN A 25 23.91 17.80 -12.26
N GLU A 26 24.19 16.62 -11.70
CA GLU A 26 23.42 16.10 -10.58
C GLU A 26 23.33 17.22 -9.54
N ALA A 27 22.12 17.52 -9.09
CA ALA A 27 21.90 18.50 -8.05
C ALA A 27 22.81 18.16 -6.85
N PRO A 28 23.43 19.17 -6.21
CA PRO A 28 24.33 18.91 -5.10
C PRO A 28 23.60 18.12 -4.03
N LYS A 29 24.22 17.02 -3.59
CA LYS A 29 23.64 16.13 -2.57
C LYS A 29 23.44 16.91 -1.27
N LYS A 30 22.25 16.84 -0.70
CA LYS A 30 21.86 17.42 0.59
C LYS A 30 21.75 16.34 1.65
N ASN A 31 22.51 16.42 2.72
CA ASN A 31 22.47 15.47 3.82
C ASN A 31 21.51 15.97 4.91
N VAL A 32 20.41 15.25 5.13
CA VAL A 32 19.40 15.59 6.13
C VAL A 32 19.40 14.54 7.22
N LEU A 33 19.50 14.97 8.48
CA LEU A 33 19.35 14.10 9.65
C LEU A 33 17.91 14.17 10.16
N PHE A 34 17.19 13.05 10.17
CA PHE A 34 15.94 12.90 10.89
C PHE A 34 16.23 12.27 12.26
N LEU A 35 16.17 13.08 13.31
CA LEU A 35 16.33 12.62 14.69
C LEU A 35 14.95 12.35 15.30
N ASN A 36 14.69 11.08 15.56
CA ASN A 36 13.41 10.60 16.09
C ASN A 36 13.53 10.32 17.60
N SER A 37 12.65 10.92 18.39
CA SER A 37 12.59 10.73 19.84
C SER A 37 12.37 9.27 20.26
N TYR A 38 11.69 8.46 19.45
CA TYR A 38 11.20 7.14 19.85
C TYR A 38 11.82 6.02 19.01
N HIS A 39 11.34 4.78 19.16
CA HIS A 39 11.77 3.66 18.33
C HIS A 39 10.92 3.51 17.08
N ASN A 40 11.49 2.90 16.05
CA ASN A 40 10.73 2.31 14.95
C ASN A 40 9.70 1.31 15.50
N GLY A 41 8.45 1.48 15.11
CA GLY A 41 7.28 0.71 15.59
C GLY A 41 6.37 1.51 16.52
N TYR A 42 6.75 2.74 16.90
CA TYR A 42 5.85 3.65 17.60
C TYR A 42 5.01 4.43 16.59
N ALA A 43 3.74 4.04 16.46
CA ALA A 43 2.85 4.46 15.38
C ALA A 43 2.82 5.98 15.10
N TRP A 44 2.84 6.82 16.14
CA TRP A 44 2.87 8.27 15.97
C TRP A 44 4.10 8.75 15.20
N SER A 45 5.30 8.47 15.72
CA SER A 45 6.55 8.92 15.10
C SER A 45 6.85 8.22 13.77
N ASP A 46 6.37 6.98 13.59
CA ASP A 46 6.47 6.29 12.31
C ASP A 46 5.67 7.03 11.23
N THR A 47 4.44 7.47 11.54
CA THR A 47 3.64 8.25 10.57
C THR A 47 4.23 9.62 10.27
N ILE A 48 4.88 10.28 11.25
CA ILE A 48 5.65 11.52 10.99
C ILE A 48 6.80 11.24 10.02
N LEU A 49 7.57 10.19 10.26
CA LEU A 49 8.67 9.81 9.37
C LEU A 49 8.16 9.47 7.97
N ASP A 50 7.03 8.79 7.84
CA ASP A 50 6.43 8.46 6.53
C ASP A 50 6.05 9.73 5.77
N GLY A 51 5.35 10.67 6.41
CA GLY A 51 4.99 11.95 5.80
C GLY A 51 6.20 12.78 5.39
N ALA A 52 7.21 12.84 6.25
CA ALA A 52 8.45 13.55 5.95
C ALA A 52 9.22 12.90 4.80
N ARG A 53 9.45 11.58 4.88
CA ARG A 53 10.18 10.82 3.86
C ARG A 53 9.50 10.92 2.51
N GLN A 54 8.19 10.68 2.45
CA GLN A 54 7.44 10.75 1.20
C GLN A 54 7.58 12.13 0.57
N THR A 55 7.45 13.20 1.35
CA THR A 55 7.56 14.57 0.85
C THR A 55 8.96 14.90 0.33
N LEU A 56 10.01 14.48 1.03
CA LEU A 56 11.39 14.68 0.60
C LEU A 56 11.72 13.87 -0.66
N GLU A 57 11.25 12.62 -0.75
CA GLU A 57 11.46 11.74 -1.93
C GLU A 57 10.76 12.26 -3.20
N HIS A 58 9.61 12.92 -3.06
CA HIS A 58 8.89 13.53 -4.19
C HIS A 58 9.44 14.89 -4.61
N SER A 59 10.40 15.44 -3.87
CA SER A 59 11.06 16.70 -4.23
C SER A 59 12.01 16.52 -5.42
N GLN A 60 12.42 17.61 -6.06
CA GLN A 60 13.45 17.60 -7.10
C GLN A 60 14.87 17.70 -6.53
N GLU A 61 15.00 17.74 -5.20
CA GLU A 61 16.27 17.89 -4.49
C GLU A 61 16.96 16.52 -4.35
N ASN A 62 18.30 16.49 -4.47
CA ASN A 62 19.09 15.29 -4.26
C ASN A 62 19.33 15.07 -2.75
N ILE A 63 18.33 14.55 -2.04
CA ILE A 63 18.36 14.42 -0.58
C ILE A 63 18.81 13.02 -0.15
N TYR A 64 19.77 12.99 0.77
CA TYR A 64 20.13 11.81 1.55
C TYR A 64 19.60 11.95 2.97
N LEU A 65 18.53 11.22 3.25
CA LEU A 65 17.88 11.19 4.55
C LEU A 65 18.50 10.11 5.44
N GLN A 66 19.24 10.53 6.46
CA GLN A 66 19.73 9.66 7.52
C GLN A 66 18.76 9.71 8.70
N ILE A 67 18.41 8.55 9.26
CA ILE A 67 17.42 8.45 10.34
C ILE A 67 18.09 7.86 11.58
N GLU A 68 17.89 8.50 12.72
CA GLU A 68 18.38 8.06 14.02
C GLU A 68 17.23 8.00 15.03
N TYR A 69 17.20 6.94 15.83
CA TYR A 69 16.17 6.69 16.83
C TYR A 69 16.79 6.77 18.22
N MET A 70 16.21 7.59 19.10
CA MET A 70 16.69 7.75 20.47
C MET A 70 16.07 6.73 21.45
N ASP A 71 14.97 6.09 21.05
CA ASP A 71 14.24 5.08 21.85
C ASP A 71 13.86 5.55 23.27
N CYS A 72 13.58 6.85 23.45
CA CYS A 72 13.36 7.45 24.76
C CYS A 72 12.09 6.96 25.47
N LYS A 73 11.12 6.37 24.75
CA LYS A 73 9.94 5.74 25.37
C LYS A 73 10.27 4.44 26.08
N ARG A 74 11.31 3.72 25.66
CA ARG A 74 11.81 2.52 26.35
C ARG A 74 12.91 2.86 27.33
N TYR A 75 13.75 3.84 27.00
CA TYR A 75 14.91 4.23 27.79
C TYR A 75 14.96 5.75 28.07
N PRO A 76 14.06 6.29 28.91
CA PRO A 76 13.94 7.73 29.17
C PRO A 76 15.02 8.31 30.10
N GLY A 77 16.01 7.51 30.52
CA GLY A 77 17.01 7.90 31.52
C GLY A 77 17.94 9.00 31.02
N ARG A 78 18.30 9.94 31.89
CA ARG A 78 19.21 11.04 31.56
C ARG A 78 20.60 10.53 31.15
N GLU A 79 21.04 9.44 31.79
CA GLU A 79 22.31 8.78 31.48
C GLU A 79 22.34 8.26 30.04
N ILE A 80 21.20 7.81 29.51
CA ILE A 80 21.09 7.34 28.11
C ILE A 80 21.26 8.52 27.15
N LEU A 81 20.68 9.68 27.46
CA LEU A 81 20.85 10.89 26.63
C LEU A 81 22.31 11.34 26.58
N GLU A 82 23.04 11.27 27.69
CA GLU A 82 24.47 11.59 27.74
C GLU A 82 25.31 10.59 26.91
N ILE A 83 24.95 9.31 26.94
CA ILE A 83 25.58 8.27 26.09
C ILE A 83 25.26 8.52 24.61
N LEU A 84 24.01 8.88 24.28
CA LEU A 84 23.61 9.23 22.90
C LEU A 84 24.39 10.44 22.39
N TYR A 85 24.59 11.47 23.22
CA TYR A 85 25.44 12.60 22.89
C TYR A 85 26.88 12.16 22.53
N GLN A 86 27.53 11.37 23.39
CA GLN A 86 28.88 10.86 23.11
C GLN A 86 28.92 9.98 21.86
N HIS A 87 27.89 9.16 21.65
CA HIS A 87 27.76 8.31 20.48
C HIS A 87 27.65 9.14 19.19
N PHE A 88 26.77 10.13 19.17
CA PHE A 88 26.58 11.02 18.01
C PHE A 88 27.78 11.90 17.74
N GLN A 89 28.46 12.40 18.79
CA GLN A 89 29.71 13.14 18.64
C GLN A 89 30.76 12.29 17.89
N PHE A 90 30.92 11.02 18.27
CA PHE A 90 31.84 10.12 17.58
C PHE A 90 31.36 9.73 16.18
N LYS A 91 30.06 9.47 16.03
CA LYS A 91 29.46 8.98 14.78
C LYS A 91 29.46 10.04 13.68
N PHE A 92 29.23 11.31 14.03
CA PHE A 92 29.06 12.40 13.08
C PHE A 92 30.31 13.28 12.90
N GLN A 93 31.44 12.94 13.52
CA GLN A 93 32.70 13.70 13.42
C GLN A 93 33.22 13.95 11.99
N HIS A 94 32.75 13.17 11.02
CA HIS A 94 33.10 13.26 9.60
C HIS A 94 31.86 13.34 8.70
N THR A 95 30.74 13.81 9.24
CA THR A 95 29.46 13.92 8.53
C THR A 95 28.94 15.33 8.66
N ASP A 96 28.85 16.03 7.53
CA ASP A 96 28.25 17.35 7.46
C ASP A 96 26.76 17.21 7.08
N PHE A 97 25.89 17.77 7.92
CA PHE A 97 24.46 17.84 7.67
C PHE A 97 24.08 19.24 7.17
N ASP A 98 23.26 19.31 6.13
CA ASP A 98 22.68 20.55 5.62
C ASP A 98 21.45 20.98 6.45
N LEU A 99 20.78 20.03 7.11
CA LEU A 99 19.57 20.28 7.90
C LEU A 99 19.28 19.13 8.87
N ILE A 100 18.64 19.44 10.00
CA ILE A 100 18.14 18.47 10.98
C ILE A 100 16.62 18.59 11.08
N ILE A 101 15.92 17.45 11.02
CA ILE A 101 14.50 17.33 11.37
C ILE A 101 14.41 16.66 12.74
N ALA A 102 13.94 17.39 13.75
CA ALA A 102 13.73 16.86 15.10
C ALA A 102 12.24 16.48 15.30
N SER A 103 11.97 15.20 15.53
CA SER A 103 10.62 14.69 15.75
C SER A 103 10.40 14.42 17.24
N ASP A 104 9.36 15.07 17.80
CA ASP A 104 8.93 15.00 19.21
C ASP A 104 9.88 15.62 20.25
N ASN A 105 9.36 15.79 21.48
CA ASN A 105 9.98 16.53 22.57
C ASN A 105 11.41 16.07 22.92
N HIS A 106 11.73 14.77 22.93
CA HIS A 106 13.09 14.33 23.32
C HIS A 106 14.16 14.72 22.30
N ALA A 107 13.87 14.60 21.01
CA ALA A 107 14.77 15.02 19.94
C ALA A 107 14.93 16.54 19.93
N TYR A 108 13.84 17.27 20.16
CA TYR A 108 13.85 18.72 20.29
C TYR A 108 14.71 19.20 21.46
N ASP A 109 14.48 18.68 22.66
CA ASP A 109 15.26 19.02 23.86
C ASP A 109 16.74 18.65 23.69
N PHE A 110 17.01 17.51 23.06
CA PHE A 110 18.38 17.06 22.78
C PHE A 110 19.10 17.99 21.81
N VAL A 111 18.43 18.41 20.73
CA VAL A 111 19.00 19.37 19.79
C VAL A 111 19.25 20.70 20.48
N ILE A 112 18.31 21.24 21.25
CA ILE A 112 18.53 22.49 22.01
C ILE A 112 19.75 22.38 22.93
N ALA A 113 19.92 21.25 23.61
CA ALA A 113 21.00 21.07 24.57
C ALA A 113 22.39 20.92 23.92
N TYR A 114 22.48 20.33 22.73
CA TYR A 114 23.75 19.89 22.14
C TYR A 114 24.03 20.42 20.72
N HIS A 115 23.16 21.26 20.16
CA HIS A 115 23.28 21.78 18.79
C HIS A 115 24.63 22.43 18.51
N ASP A 116 25.06 23.40 19.32
CA ASP A 116 26.34 24.10 19.12
C ASP A 116 27.57 23.16 19.10
N GLN A 117 27.46 21.98 19.74
CA GLN A 117 28.56 21.03 19.91
C GLN A 117 28.55 19.93 18.84
N LEU A 118 27.37 19.50 18.40
CA LEU A 118 27.19 18.41 17.43
C LEU A 118 26.94 18.91 16.01
N PHE A 119 26.27 20.04 15.88
CA PHE A 119 25.67 20.53 14.63
C PHE A 119 25.82 22.05 14.47
N PRO A 120 27.05 22.60 14.61
CA PRO A 120 27.26 24.04 14.55
C PRO A 120 26.71 24.64 13.25
N ASP A 121 25.93 25.72 13.38
CA ASP A 121 25.28 26.47 12.29
C ASP A 121 24.28 25.68 11.41
N VAL A 122 23.98 24.41 11.73
CA VAL A 122 23.04 23.60 10.95
C VAL A 122 21.59 24.00 11.27
N PRO A 123 20.75 24.34 10.28
CA PRO A 123 19.37 24.68 10.56
C PRO A 123 18.55 23.47 11.02
N VAL A 124 17.56 23.73 11.87
CA VAL A 124 16.71 22.73 12.50
C VAL A 124 15.24 23.00 12.16
N VAL A 125 14.55 21.94 11.74
CA VAL A 125 13.09 21.91 11.59
C VAL A 125 12.51 20.95 12.61
N PHE A 126 11.68 21.42 13.54
CA PHE A 126 11.01 20.54 14.50
C PHE A 126 9.57 20.20 14.09
N CYS A 127 9.07 19.08 14.60
CA CYS A 127 7.69 18.65 14.45
C CYS A 127 7.23 17.78 15.63
N GLY A 128 5.91 17.69 15.86
CA GLY A 128 5.36 16.87 16.94
C GLY A 128 5.70 17.37 18.35
N ILE A 129 5.87 18.68 18.52
CA ILE A 129 6.28 19.25 19.82
C ILE A 129 5.06 19.69 20.62
N ASN A 130 4.93 19.13 21.82
CA ASN A 130 3.87 19.43 22.77
C ASN A 130 4.37 20.43 23.83
N ASP A 131 3.45 21.22 24.41
CA ASP A 131 3.71 22.11 25.57
C ASP A 131 4.76 23.21 25.31
N VAL A 132 4.74 23.78 24.10
CA VAL A 132 5.62 24.89 23.68
C VAL A 132 4.78 25.89 22.89
N GLU A 133 4.85 27.17 23.24
CA GLU A 133 4.25 28.25 22.47
C GLU A 133 5.19 28.75 21.36
N PRO A 134 4.66 29.26 20.23
CA PRO A 134 5.47 29.77 19.13
C PRO A 134 6.54 30.79 19.53
N GLU A 135 6.23 31.63 20.52
CA GLU A 135 7.12 32.68 21.03
C GLU A 135 8.25 32.16 21.92
N ASP A 136 8.08 30.96 22.50
CA ASP A 136 9.03 30.37 23.44
C ASP A 136 10.05 29.42 22.77
N VAL A 137 9.92 29.22 21.45
CA VAL A 137 10.86 28.42 20.67
C VAL A 137 12.25 29.09 20.71
N PRO A 138 13.30 28.40 21.21
CA PRO A 138 14.63 28.97 21.30
C PRO A 138 15.33 28.95 19.93
N MET A 139 16.49 29.60 19.85
CA MET A 139 17.37 29.53 18.67
C MET A 139 16.65 29.88 17.35
N ARG A 140 15.73 30.85 17.36
CA ARG A 140 14.89 31.21 16.20
C ARG A 140 15.68 31.54 14.93
N ASP A 141 16.94 31.95 15.07
CA ASP A 141 17.85 32.18 13.94
C ASP A 141 18.20 30.88 13.18
N HIS A 142 18.18 29.74 13.87
CA HIS A 142 18.53 28.42 13.33
C HIS A 142 17.36 27.43 13.35
N MET A 143 16.25 27.74 14.02
CA MET A 143 15.19 26.78 14.29
C MET A 143 13.79 27.30 13.97
N THR A 144 13.02 26.49 13.25
CA THR A 144 11.60 26.71 12.98
C THR A 144 10.87 25.36 12.86
N GLY A 145 9.56 25.34 12.66
CA GLY A 145 8.84 24.07 12.60
C GLY A 145 7.35 24.16 12.83
N ILE A 146 6.79 23.02 13.20
CA ILE A 146 5.37 22.83 13.47
C ILE A 146 5.16 22.26 14.88
N LEU A 147 4.23 22.86 15.62
CA LEU A 147 3.83 22.42 16.95
C LEU A 147 2.69 21.40 16.88
N GLU A 148 2.55 20.62 17.94
CA GLU A 148 1.52 19.60 18.13
C GLU A 148 0.37 20.15 18.99
N ASN A 149 -0.18 21.31 18.65
CA ASN A 149 -1.32 21.82 19.39
C ASN A 149 -2.62 21.18 18.88
N PHE A 150 -3.41 20.68 19.84
CA PHE A 150 -4.73 20.12 19.60
C PHE A 150 -5.79 20.85 20.42
N ASP A 151 -7.03 20.85 19.92
CA ASP A 151 -8.14 21.57 20.55
C ASP A 151 -8.98 20.60 21.42
N VAL A 152 -8.73 20.66 22.73
CA VAL A 152 -9.51 19.92 23.73
C VAL A 152 -10.92 20.50 23.83
N ARG A 153 -11.03 21.83 23.76
CA ARG A 153 -12.31 22.53 23.89
C ARG A 153 -13.28 22.13 22.78
N GLU A 154 -12.82 22.02 21.54
CA GLU A 154 -13.63 21.59 20.40
C GLU A 154 -14.07 20.14 20.58
N ASN A 155 -13.15 19.24 20.94
CA ASN A 155 -13.47 17.83 21.19
C ASN A 155 -14.44 17.63 22.36
N VAL A 156 -14.28 18.37 23.46
CA VAL A 156 -15.22 18.38 24.58
C VAL A 156 -16.56 19.00 24.19
N GLY A 157 -16.56 20.04 23.35
CA GLY A 157 -17.76 20.62 22.78
C GLY A 157 -18.57 19.62 21.93
N LEU A 158 -17.87 18.83 21.11
CA LEU A 158 -18.48 17.72 20.37
C LEU A 158 -19.03 16.65 21.33
N ALA A 159 -18.25 16.27 22.34
CA ALA A 159 -18.67 15.27 23.32
C ALA A 159 -19.94 15.68 24.08
N THR A 160 -20.04 16.92 24.51
CA THR A 160 -21.23 17.45 25.21
C THR A 160 -22.45 17.57 24.29
N ARG A 161 -22.23 17.87 22.99
CA ARG A 161 -23.30 17.89 21.98
C ARG A 161 -23.83 16.49 21.66
N PHE A 162 -22.94 15.49 21.55
CA PHE A 162 -23.32 14.11 21.25
C PHE A 162 -23.91 13.39 22.47
N HIS A 163 -23.45 13.76 23.67
CA HIS A 163 -23.84 13.14 24.92
C HIS A 163 -24.33 14.19 25.91
N ALA A 164 -25.62 14.51 25.83
CA ALA A 164 -26.26 15.44 26.75
C ALA A 164 -26.13 14.94 28.21
N GLY A 165 -25.82 15.86 29.13
CA GLY A 165 -25.75 15.58 30.58
C GLY A 165 -24.40 15.05 31.08
N LYS A 166 -23.39 14.90 30.20
CA LYS A 166 -22.03 14.59 30.62
C LYS A 166 -21.36 15.80 31.26
N LYS A 167 -20.82 15.63 32.47
CA LYS A 167 -20.24 16.70 33.29
C LYS A 167 -18.86 16.38 33.84
N ARG A 168 -18.35 15.16 33.61
CA ARG A 168 -17.04 14.76 34.08
C ARG A 168 -16.14 14.43 32.90
N LEU A 169 -15.01 15.11 32.77
CA LEU A 169 -13.95 14.77 31.84
C LEU A 169 -12.86 14.02 32.60
N VAL A 170 -12.61 12.77 32.25
CA VAL A 170 -11.49 12.01 32.80
C VAL A 170 -10.42 11.88 31.74
N VAL A 171 -9.26 12.47 32.01
CA VAL A 171 -8.08 12.44 31.13
C VAL A 171 -7.22 11.25 31.52
N ILE A 172 -7.05 10.30 30.61
CA ILE A 172 -6.28 9.08 30.83
C ILE A 172 -4.92 9.26 30.13
N GLY A 173 -3.84 9.26 30.90
CA GLY A 173 -2.48 9.48 30.39
C GLY A 173 -1.42 8.76 31.23
N ASP A 174 -0.17 9.23 31.15
CA ASP A 174 0.95 8.73 31.96
C ASP A 174 1.81 9.88 32.52
N ARG A 175 2.92 9.54 33.16
CA ARG A 175 3.90 10.49 33.71
C ARG A 175 5.19 10.59 32.88
N SER A 176 5.17 10.14 31.62
CA SER A 176 6.29 10.34 30.71
C SER A 176 6.44 11.84 30.37
N LEU A 177 7.60 12.25 29.86
CA LEU A 177 7.86 13.63 29.42
C LEU A 177 6.73 14.13 28.50
N THR A 178 6.49 13.41 27.40
CA THR A 178 5.43 13.72 26.44
C THR A 178 4.02 13.64 27.06
N GLY A 179 3.75 12.63 27.90
CA GLY A 179 2.43 12.47 28.51
C GLY A 179 2.08 13.61 29.47
N MET A 180 3.07 14.12 30.21
CA MET A 180 2.92 15.29 31.06
C MET A 180 2.77 16.58 30.25
N ALA A 181 3.53 16.75 29.17
CA ALA A 181 3.42 17.87 28.23
C ALA A 181 2.00 17.96 27.63
N ILE A 182 1.50 16.84 27.10
CA ILE A 182 0.12 16.76 26.59
C ILE A 182 -0.90 17.04 27.71
N ALA A 183 -0.69 16.50 28.92
CA ALA A 183 -1.59 16.76 30.03
C ALA A 183 -1.57 18.24 30.47
N ASN A 184 -0.45 18.95 30.33
CA ASN A 184 -0.35 20.39 30.58
C ASN A 184 -1.17 21.18 29.55
N GLN A 185 -1.04 20.88 28.25
CA GLN A 185 -1.89 21.49 27.22
C GLN A 185 -3.39 21.29 27.51
N VAL A 186 -3.78 20.12 28.03
CA VAL A 186 -5.15 19.88 28.49
C VAL A 186 -5.50 20.79 29.68
N ARG A 187 -4.61 20.90 30.67
CA ARG A 187 -4.81 21.75 31.87
C ARG A 187 -5.00 23.22 31.51
N GLU A 188 -4.23 23.73 30.57
CA GLU A 188 -4.30 25.12 30.10
C GLU A 188 -5.62 25.43 29.40
N GLN A 189 -6.24 24.43 28.77
CA GLN A 189 -7.53 24.58 28.12
C GLN A 189 -8.73 24.37 29.07
N ILE A 190 -8.54 23.89 30.31
CA ILE A 190 -9.61 23.69 31.30
C ILE A 190 -10.49 24.94 31.50
N PRO A 191 -9.94 26.16 31.65
CA PRO A 191 -10.75 27.37 31.83
C PRO A 191 -11.70 27.67 30.66
N SER A 192 -11.44 27.11 29.48
CA SER A 192 -12.26 27.30 28.27
C SER A 192 -13.37 26.25 28.11
N LEU A 193 -13.39 25.23 28.96
CA LEU A 193 -14.40 24.17 28.99
C LEU A 193 -15.71 24.66 29.64
N PRO A 194 -16.84 23.94 29.47
CA PRO A 194 -18.09 24.27 30.17
C PRO A 194 -17.88 24.38 31.69
N ALA A 195 -18.41 25.45 32.31
CA ALA A 195 -18.13 25.79 33.71
C ALA A 195 -18.57 24.73 34.74
N ASP A 196 -19.54 23.87 34.38
CA ASP A 196 -20.01 22.77 35.22
C ASP A 196 -19.29 21.44 34.94
N MET A 197 -18.24 21.45 34.13
CA MET A 197 -17.42 20.28 33.82
C MET A 197 -16.30 20.09 34.84
N SER A 198 -16.31 18.97 35.57
CA SER A 198 -15.19 18.58 36.44
C SER A 198 -14.15 17.80 35.64
N VAL A 199 -12.87 18.15 35.78
CA VAL A 199 -11.77 17.47 35.09
C VAL A 199 -10.93 16.68 36.09
N GLU A 200 -10.65 15.41 35.78
CA GLU A 200 -9.82 14.51 36.58
C GLU A 200 -8.73 13.88 35.70
N PHE A 201 -7.53 13.70 36.25
CA PHE A 201 -6.41 13.08 35.54
C PHE A 201 -6.06 11.73 36.15
N TRP A 202 -6.05 10.69 35.33
CA TRP A 202 -5.53 9.37 35.66
C TRP A 202 -4.18 9.20 34.96
N THR A 203 -3.09 9.41 35.71
CA THR A 203 -1.71 9.32 35.19
C THR A 203 -0.91 8.16 35.78
N GLU A 204 -1.43 7.54 36.84
CA GLU A 204 -0.81 6.41 37.53
C GLU A 204 -1.83 5.28 37.69
N PHE A 205 -1.50 4.13 37.10
CA PHE A 205 -2.32 2.92 37.13
C PHE A 205 -1.51 1.73 36.61
N THR A 206 -1.84 0.52 37.05
CA THR A 206 -1.55 -0.70 36.28
C THR A 206 -2.61 -0.93 35.20
N VAL A 207 -2.37 -1.84 34.25
CA VAL A 207 -3.38 -2.18 33.22
C VAL A 207 -4.65 -2.73 33.87
N ASP A 208 -4.52 -3.55 34.91
CA ASP A 208 -5.64 -4.10 35.66
C ASP A 208 -6.40 -3.03 36.47
N GLU A 209 -5.68 -2.09 37.09
CA GLU A 209 -6.29 -0.96 37.77
C GLU A 209 -7.04 -0.05 36.79
N LEU A 210 -6.48 0.23 35.62
CA LEU A 210 -7.17 1.00 34.58
C LEU A 210 -8.45 0.28 34.17
N ALA A 211 -8.36 -1.02 33.88
CA ALA A 211 -9.50 -1.86 33.53
C ALA A 211 -10.59 -1.86 34.61
N ALA A 212 -10.23 -1.82 35.89
CA ALA A 212 -11.18 -1.73 37.00
C ALA A 212 -11.82 -0.33 37.08
N LYS A 213 -11.00 0.74 36.99
CA LYS A 213 -11.47 2.13 37.01
C LYS A 213 -12.44 2.45 35.88
N VAL A 214 -12.15 2.02 34.66
CA VAL A 214 -12.99 2.30 33.48
C VAL A 214 -14.33 1.57 33.50
N ARG A 215 -14.42 0.41 34.18
CA ARG A 215 -15.67 -0.34 34.40
C ARG A 215 -16.58 0.33 35.42
N GLN A 216 -16.00 0.95 36.44
CA GLN A 216 -16.70 1.58 37.54
C GLN A 216 -16.95 3.08 37.32
N ALA A 217 -16.53 3.61 36.17
CA ALA A 217 -16.64 5.03 35.87
C ALA A 217 -18.11 5.49 35.83
N ALA A 218 -18.33 6.69 36.35
CA ALA A 218 -19.66 7.27 36.46
C ALA A 218 -20.27 7.53 35.07
N GLN A 219 -21.59 7.33 34.94
CA GLN A 219 -22.28 7.46 33.65
C GLN A 219 -22.32 8.90 33.11
N ASP A 220 -22.06 9.91 33.93
CA ASP A 220 -21.92 11.31 33.53
C ASP A 220 -20.50 11.67 33.05
N SER A 221 -19.62 10.66 32.93
CA SER A 221 -18.25 10.84 32.46
C SER A 221 -18.12 10.74 30.94
N VAL A 222 -17.08 11.40 30.43
CA VAL A 222 -16.46 11.28 29.11
C VAL A 222 -14.96 11.09 29.33
N PHE A 223 -14.36 10.20 28.56
CA PHE A 223 -12.94 9.92 28.63
C PHE A 223 -12.19 10.66 27.52
N PHE A 224 -11.07 11.27 27.85
CA PHE A 224 -10.12 11.82 26.90
C PHE A 224 -8.80 11.07 27.04
N PHE A 225 -8.40 10.35 26.00
CA PHE A 225 -7.25 9.46 26.03
C PHE A 225 -6.03 10.13 25.42
N ILE A 226 -4.97 10.25 26.21
CA ILE A 226 -3.63 10.67 25.81
C ILE A 226 -2.84 9.42 25.42
N PRO A 227 -2.02 9.45 24.35
CA PRO A 227 -1.12 8.36 24.00
C PRO A 227 -0.22 7.93 25.17
N VAL A 228 -0.35 6.67 25.58
CA VAL A 228 0.45 6.07 26.65
C VAL A 228 1.22 4.87 26.10
N TYR A 229 2.49 4.76 26.47
CA TYR A 229 3.30 3.58 26.23
C TYR A 229 3.63 2.93 27.57
N LYS A 230 3.32 1.64 27.73
CA LYS A 230 3.66 0.90 28.95
C LYS A 230 4.44 -0.36 28.66
N ASP A 231 5.67 -0.38 29.16
CA ASP A 231 6.48 -1.57 29.27
C ASP A 231 6.32 -2.16 30.68
N LEU A 232 5.80 -3.39 30.76
CA LEU A 232 5.66 -4.15 32.02
C LEU A 232 6.63 -5.34 32.06
N GLY A 233 7.75 -5.26 31.31
CA GLY A 233 8.82 -6.24 31.26
C GLY A 233 8.49 -7.47 30.39
N GLN A 234 7.41 -8.20 30.71
CA GLN A 234 6.99 -9.36 29.92
C GLN A 234 6.09 -8.99 28.73
N GLU A 235 5.36 -7.87 28.84
CA GLU A 235 4.46 -7.38 27.81
C GLU A 235 4.63 -5.88 27.63
N VAL A 236 4.57 -5.46 26.36
CA VAL A 236 4.63 -4.07 25.95
C VAL A 236 3.25 -3.71 25.40
N TYR A 237 2.66 -2.67 25.97
CA TYR A 237 1.37 -2.16 25.55
C TYR A 237 1.56 -0.84 24.81
N SER A 238 1.18 -0.83 23.54
CA SER A 238 1.06 0.41 22.77
C SER A 238 -0.16 1.23 23.23
N ALA A 239 -0.21 2.49 22.82
CA ALA A 239 -1.37 3.34 23.08
C ALA A 239 -2.66 2.74 22.49
N GLN A 240 -2.56 2.09 21.32
CA GLN A 240 -3.70 1.44 20.66
C GLN A 240 -4.18 0.20 21.44
N ASP A 241 -3.25 -0.60 22.00
CA ASP A 241 -3.59 -1.77 22.82
C ASP A 241 -4.31 -1.36 24.10
N LEU A 242 -3.78 -0.36 24.81
CA LEU A 242 -4.41 0.18 26.02
C LEU A 242 -5.78 0.76 25.72
N LEU A 243 -5.90 1.56 24.66
CA LEU A 243 -7.17 2.15 24.27
C LEU A 243 -8.21 1.08 23.94
N ARG A 244 -7.82 0.01 23.26
CA ARG A 244 -8.71 -1.13 22.97
C ARG A 244 -9.17 -1.83 24.25
N ILE A 245 -8.28 -2.02 25.22
CA ILE A 245 -8.63 -2.58 26.54
C ILE A 245 -9.64 -1.69 27.27
N VAL A 246 -9.45 -0.36 27.23
CA VAL A 246 -10.38 0.61 27.81
C VAL A 246 -11.75 0.52 27.13
N TRP A 247 -11.77 0.54 25.80
CA TRP A 247 -13.00 0.49 25.01
C TRP A 247 -13.83 -0.77 25.28
N GLN A 248 -13.20 -1.94 25.35
CA GLN A 248 -13.89 -3.21 25.63
C GLN A 248 -14.50 -3.30 27.03
N LYS A 249 -14.05 -2.45 27.97
CA LYS A 249 -14.42 -2.54 29.39
C LYS A 249 -15.25 -1.36 29.87
N THR A 250 -15.43 -0.33 29.05
CA THR A 250 -16.16 0.88 29.45
C THR A 250 -17.54 0.99 28.80
N HIS A 251 -18.41 1.75 29.46
CA HIS A 251 -19.70 2.22 28.91
C HIS A 251 -19.69 3.74 28.66
N VAL A 252 -18.54 4.38 28.89
CA VAL A 252 -18.34 5.82 28.76
C VAL A 252 -17.75 6.14 27.37
N PRO A 253 -18.25 7.19 26.69
CA PRO A 253 -17.66 7.63 25.42
C PRO A 253 -16.18 8.01 25.56
N LEU A 254 -15.37 7.56 24.60
CA LEU A 254 -13.93 7.82 24.51
C LEU A 254 -13.64 8.82 23.39
N TYR A 255 -12.83 9.83 23.70
CA TYR A 255 -12.33 10.82 22.76
C TYR A 255 -10.80 10.88 22.85
N GLY A 256 -10.17 11.44 21.83
CA GLY A 256 -8.74 11.67 21.77
C GLY A 256 -8.43 12.61 20.61
N ALA A 257 -7.25 13.20 20.61
CA ALA A 257 -6.84 14.18 19.61
C ALA A 257 -5.92 13.60 18.51
N TRP A 258 -5.58 12.32 18.52
CA TRP A 258 -4.60 11.77 17.58
C TRP A 258 -5.24 10.81 16.58
N GLU A 259 -4.97 11.00 15.30
CA GLU A 259 -5.56 10.20 14.23
C GLU A 259 -5.26 8.70 14.35
N PHE A 260 -4.04 8.33 14.77
CA PHE A 260 -3.66 6.92 14.90
C PHE A 260 -4.44 6.15 16.00
N LEU A 261 -5.19 6.85 16.84
CA LEU A 261 -6.09 6.25 17.83
C LEU A 261 -7.47 5.91 17.24
N LEU A 262 -7.83 6.49 16.09
CA LEU A 262 -9.07 6.15 15.40
C LEU A 262 -9.06 4.66 15.00
N GLY A 263 -10.24 4.03 14.99
CA GLY A 263 -10.35 2.58 14.79
C GLY A 263 -10.11 1.74 16.05
N GLN A 264 -9.69 2.35 17.17
CA GLN A 264 -9.41 1.65 18.43
C GLN A 264 -10.46 1.88 19.53
N GLY A 265 -11.53 2.63 19.24
CA GLY A 265 -12.66 2.82 20.14
C GLY A 265 -12.96 4.27 20.52
N ILE A 266 -12.15 5.24 20.09
CA ILE A 266 -12.52 6.66 20.22
C ILE A 266 -13.61 7.03 19.20
N VAL A 267 -14.48 7.97 19.59
CA VAL A 267 -15.51 8.55 18.72
C VAL A 267 -14.89 9.31 17.56
N GLY A 268 -13.76 9.99 17.83
CA GLY A 268 -13.11 10.93 16.93
C GLY A 268 -13.41 12.38 17.32
N GLY A 269 -13.34 13.28 16.36
CA GLY A 269 -13.42 14.73 16.57
C GLY A 269 -12.36 15.45 15.76
N GLN A 270 -11.88 16.58 16.29
CA GLN A 270 -10.67 17.18 15.77
C GLN A 270 -9.47 16.36 16.18
N VAL A 271 -8.81 15.79 15.18
CA VAL A 271 -7.62 14.97 15.37
C VAL A 271 -6.46 15.50 14.54
N ILE A 272 -5.27 15.43 15.11
CA ILE A 272 -4.01 15.73 14.44
C ILE A 272 -3.43 14.46 13.81
N SER A 273 -2.80 14.64 12.65
CA SER A 273 -2.17 13.57 11.89
C SER A 273 -0.65 13.65 12.00
N GLY A 274 0.00 12.54 12.37
CA GLY A 274 1.46 12.46 12.34
C GLY A 274 1.99 12.58 10.92
N TYR A 275 1.28 12.01 9.94
CA TYR A 275 1.63 12.16 8.53
C TYR A 275 1.64 13.63 8.09
N ASP A 276 0.58 14.39 8.40
CA ASP A 276 0.50 15.82 8.03
C ASP A 276 1.56 16.66 8.76
N GLN A 277 1.90 16.31 10.01
CA GLN A 277 3.02 16.91 10.76
C GLN A 277 4.35 16.69 10.03
N GLY A 278 4.63 15.44 9.64
CA GLY A 278 5.84 15.08 8.91
C GLY A 278 5.92 15.73 7.53
N GLN A 279 4.81 15.76 6.80
CA GLN A 279 4.73 16.43 5.50
C GLN A 279 5.06 17.92 5.63
N GLN A 280 4.42 18.64 6.55
CA GLN A 280 4.68 20.08 6.73
C GLN A 280 6.11 20.36 7.20
N ALA A 281 6.66 19.52 8.08
CA ALA A 281 8.04 19.62 8.49
C ALA A 281 9.00 19.46 7.29
N ALA A 282 8.74 18.49 6.41
CA ALA A 282 9.53 18.32 5.19
C ALA A 282 9.35 19.48 4.20
N GLU A 283 8.15 20.03 4.05
CA GLU A 283 7.92 21.23 3.22
C GLU A 283 8.71 22.44 3.74
N ILE A 284 8.73 22.65 5.06
CA ILE A 284 9.58 23.66 5.71
C ILE A 284 11.05 23.35 5.46
N ALA A 285 11.49 22.10 5.62
CA ALA A 285 12.86 21.69 5.38
C ALA A 285 13.31 21.97 3.94
N LEU A 286 12.47 21.73 2.94
CA LEU A 286 12.76 22.05 1.54
C LEU A 286 12.92 23.56 1.31
N ARG A 287 12.12 24.40 1.99
CA ARG A 287 12.27 25.86 1.94
C ARG A 287 13.60 26.33 2.55
N VAL A 288 14.03 25.69 3.63
CA VAL A 288 15.31 25.99 4.27
C VAL A 288 16.48 25.53 3.40
N LEU A 289 16.42 24.30 2.86
CA LEU A 289 17.44 23.75 1.95
C LEU A 289 17.61 24.56 0.66
N SER A 290 16.55 25.25 0.20
CA SER A 290 16.59 26.18 -0.93
C SER A 290 17.11 27.59 -0.58
N GLY A 291 17.48 27.83 0.68
CA GLY A 291 18.17 29.06 1.12
C GLY A 291 17.31 30.03 1.93
N THR A 292 16.08 29.67 2.31
CA THR A 292 15.27 30.49 3.22
C THR A 292 15.80 30.37 4.65
N SER A 293 16.00 31.49 5.35
CA SER A 293 16.39 31.45 6.76
C SER A 293 15.27 30.84 7.63
N PRO A 294 15.57 29.98 8.61
CA PRO A 294 14.59 29.50 9.59
C PRO A 294 13.85 30.64 10.32
N ALA A 295 14.53 31.77 10.57
CA ALA A 295 13.96 32.93 11.25
C ALA A 295 12.81 33.58 10.47
N ASP A 296 12.84 33.49 9.13
CA ASP A 296 11.83 34.05 8.24
C ASP A 296 10.61 33.14 8.09
N ILE A 297 10.68 31.92 8.62
CA ILE A 297 9.58 30.95 8.59
C ILE A 297 8.87 30.99 9.95
N PRO A 298 7.57 31.34 9.99
CA PRO A 298 6.82 31.33 11.23
C PRO A 298 6.66 29.90 11.75
N VAL A 299 6.69 29.74 13.08
CA VAL A 299 6.32 28.48 13.72
C VAL A 299 4.83 28.25 13.48
N ILE A 300 4.50 27.10 12.93
CA ILE A 300 3.11 26.72 12.68
C ILE A 300 2.55 26.15 13.99
N PRO A 301 1.48 26.73 14.58
CA PRO A 301 0.95 26.27 15.87
C PRO A 301 0.34 24.87 15.82
N GLY A 302 0.12 24.31 14.63
CA GLY A 302 -0.44 22.98 14.42
C GLY A 302 -1.50 23.01 13.33
N HIS A 303 -1.63 21.91 12.58
CA HIS A 303 -2.59 21.80 11.49
C HIS A 303 -3.90 21.18 11.97
N GLN A 304 -5.01 21.87 11.74
CA GLN A 304 -6.34 21.30 11.93
C GLN A 304 -6.95 20.96 10.57
N GLY A 305 -6.82 19.68 10.21
CA GLY A 305 -7.58 19.11 9.10
C GLY A 305 -9.08 19.02 9.43
N PRO A 306 -9.90 18.50 8.52
CA PRO A 306 -11.31 18.26 8.81
C PRO A 306 -11.48 17.27 9.98
N PRO A 307 -12.51 17.42 10.82
CA PRO A 307 -12.83 16.46 11.87
C PRO A 307 -12.97 15.03 11.32
N LYS A 308 -12.42 14.05 12.02
CA LYS A 308 -12.48 12.64 11.62
C LYS A 308 -13.23 11.84 12.69
N PHE A 309 -14.16 10.99 12.27
CA PHE A 309 -14.96 10.16 13.18
C PHE A 309 -14.97 8.70 12.77
N ASP A 310 -15.08 7.81 13.76
CA ASP A 310 -15.26 6.38 13.52
C ASP A 310 -16.73 6.01 13.38
N TYR A 311 -17.14 5.61 12.18
CA TYR A 311 -18.51 5.23 11.88
C TYR A 311 -19.03 4.08 12.76
N VAL A 312 -18.20 3.08 13.03
CA VAL A 312 -18.58 1.92 13.85
C VAL A 312 -18.83 2.35 15.28
N VAL A 313 -18.00 3.26 15.81
CA VAL A 313 -18.17 3.81 17.17
C VAL A 313 -19.40 4.73 17.23
N LEU A 314 -19.59 5.63 16.26
CA LEU A 314 -20.77 6.49 16.16
C LEU A 314 -22.06 5.65 16.19
N LYS A 315 -22.12 4.59 15.41
CA LYS A 315 -23.26 3.68 15.36
C LYS A 315 -23.46 2.95 16.69
N THR A 316 -22.39 2.45 17.30
CA THR A 316 -22.43 1.75 18.60
C THR A 316 -22.97 2.65 19.71
N LEU A 317 -22.62 3.94 19.69
CA LEU A 317 -23.08 4.93 20.67
C LEU A 317 -24.40 5.62 20.29
N GLY A 318 -25.01 5.26 19.15
CA GLY A 318 -26.26 5.85 18.68
C GLY A 318 -26.15 7.33 18.28
N ILE A 319 -24.96 7.80 17.91
CA ILE A 319 -24.72 9.19 17.50
C ILE A 319 -25.16 9.36 16.04
N SER A 320 -26.09 10.29 15.80
CA SER A 320 -26.58 10.59 14.45
C SER A 320 -25.53 11.36 13.64
N GLN A 321 -25.31 10.94 12.39
CA GLN A 321 -24.41 11.64 11.45
C GLN A 321 -24.83 13.09 11.18
N ALA A 322 -26.12 13.41 11.34
CA ALA A 322 -26.62 14.78 11.18
C ALA A 322 -26.10 15.74 12.27
N LEU A 323 -25.55 15.22 13.37
CA LEU A 323 -24.93 16.02 14.41
C LEU A 323 -23.45 16.31 14.14
N LEU A 324 -22.84 15.67 13.14
CA LEU A 324 -21.43 15.88 12.84
C LEU A 324 -21.21 17.28 12.24
N PRO A 325 -20.04 17.90 12.50
CA PRO A 325 -19.62 19.11 11.79
C PRO A 325 -19.65 18.93 10.26
N PRO A 326 -19.80 20.02 9.47
CA PRO A 326 -19.56 19.95 8.04
C PRO A 326 -18.14 19.45 7.75
N ASP A 327 -17.93 18.87 6.56
CA ASP A 327 -16.65 18.33 6.09
C ASP A 327 -16.05 17.18 6.92
N SER A 328 -16.83 16.63 7.85
CA SER A 328 -16.42 15.48 8.66
C SER A 328 -16.08 14.26 7.80
N VAL A 329 -14.90 13.68 8.03
CA VAL A 329 -14.45 12.46 7.37
C VAL A 329 -14.82 11.25 8.23
N LEU A 330 -15.54 10.29 7.65
CA LEU A 330 -15.92 9.04 8.32
C LEU A 330 -14.96 7.92 7.97
N ILE A 331 -14.25 7.42 8.96
CA ILE A 331 -13.49 6.17 8.83
C ILE A 331 -14.37 4.97 9.19
N ASN A 332 -14.01 3.78 8.69
CA ASN A 332 -14.75 2.53 8.94
C ASN A 332 -16.24 2.60 8.55
N ALA A 333 -16.64 3.59 7.75
CA ALA A 333 -17.96 3.61 7.15
C ALA A 333 -18.07 2.42 6.20
N PRO A 334 -19.22 1.73 6.15
CA PRO A 334 -19.47 0.73 5.12
C PRO A 334 -19.39 1.47 3.78
N SER A 335 -18.23 1.37 3.13
CA SER A 335 -18.08 1.83 1.76
C SER A 335 -19.15 1.07 0.98
N PRO A 336 -20.19 1.74 0.44
CA PRO A 336 -21.06 1.05 -0.47
C PRO A 336 -20.14 0.62 -1.59
N PHE A 337 -19.90 -0.70 -1.67
CA PHE A 337 -19.12 -1.36 -2.70
C PHE A 337 -19.16 -0.54 -3.99
N TYR A 338 -17.98 -0.15 -4.51
CA TYR A 338 -17.73 0.71 -5.69
C TYR A 338 -17.35 2.17 -5.45
N SER A 339 -16.18 2.41 -4.81
CA SER A 339 -15.32 3.54 -5.20
C SER A 339 -14.40 3.19 -6.39
N ILE A 340 -14.65 2.09 -7.10
CA ILE A 340 -14.05 1.87 -8.41
C ILE A 340 -14.66 2.92 -9.34
N ASN A 341 -13.80 3.69 -9.99
CA ASN A 341 -14.23 4.70 -10.96
C ASN A 341 -15.27 4.08 -11.90
N ARG A 342 -16.42 4.75 -12.09
CA ARG A 342 -17.53 4.25 -12.93
C ARG A 342 -17.02 3.74 -14.28
N HIS A 343 -15.99 4.39 -14.83
CA HIS A 343 -15.32 3.92 -16.04
C HIS A 343 -14.68 2.54 -15.87
N GLN A 344 -13.80 2.35 -14.88
CA GLN A 344 -13.10 1.08 -14.61
C GLN A 344 -14.07 -0.09 -14.39
N PHE A 345 -15.18 0.14 -13.68
CA PHE A 345 -16.20 -0.89 -13.47
C PHE A 345 -16.82 -1.35 -14.79
N TRP A 346 -17.24 -0.40 -15.64
CA TRP A 346 -17.79 -0.73 -16.95
C TRP A 346 -16.73 -1.35 -17.87
N THR A 347 -15.46 -0.97 -17.78
CA THR A 347 -14.38 -1.62 -18.55
C THR A 347 -14.26 -3.10 -18.19
N ILE A 348 -14.29 -3.43 -16.89
CA ILE A 348 -14.22 -4.83 -16.43
C ILE A 348 -15.45 -5.61 -16.93
N ILE A 349 -16.66 -5.06 -16.79
CA ILE A 349 -17.90 -5.71 -17.26
C ILE A 349 -17.87 -5.95 -18.77
N ILE A 350 -17.46 -4.95 -19.56
CA ILE A 350 -17.36 -5.09 -21.02
C ILE A 350 -16.30 -6.15 -21.37
N SER A 351 -15.14 -6.14 -20.70
CA SER A 351 -14.09 -7.13 -20.94
C SER A 351 -14.56 -8.56 -20.63
N LEU A 352 -15.34 -8.75 -19.57
CA LEU A 352 -15.94 -10.04 -19.20
C LEU A 352 -16.96 -10.50 -20.25
N VAL A 353 -17.83 -9.59 -20.72
CA VAL A 353 -18.82 -9.91 -21.76
C VAL A 353 -18.14 -10.31 -23.07
N VAL A 354 -17.11 -9.57 -23.49
CA VAL A 354 -16.31 -9.92 -24.68
C VAL A 354 -15.65 -11.28 -24.51
N LEU A 355 -15.07 -11.57 -23.34
CA LEU A 355 -14.48 -12.88 -23.05
C LEU A 355 -15.51 -14.01 -23.17
N VAL A 356 -16.71 -13.83 -22.62
CA VAL A 356 -17.80 -14.82 -22.72
C VAL A 356 -18.23 -15.02 -24.17
N ILE A 357 -18.32 -13.97 -24.98
CA ILE A 357 -18.65 -14.06 -26.40
C ILE A 357 -17.56 -14.86 -27.15
N VAL A 358 -16.28 -14.57 -26.90
CA VAL A 358 -15.16 -15.28 -27.53
C VAL A 358 -15.18 -16.76 -27.15
N LEU A 359 -15.40 -17.09 -25.88
CA LEU A 359 -15.53 -18.48 -25.42
C LEU A 359 -16.71 -19.19 -26.08
N PHE A 360 -17.84 -18.50 -26.25
CA PHE A 360 -19.02 -19.04 -26.91
C PHE A 360 -18.76 -19.31 -28.40
N VAL A 361 -18.12 -18.39 -29.11
CA VAL A 361 -17.74 -18.56 -30.53
C VAL A 361 -16.76 -19.72 -30.70
N LEU A 362 -15.74 -19.82 -29.83
CA LEU A 362 -14.81 -20.95 -29.84
C LEU A 362 -15.51 -22.28 -29.58
N MET A 363 -16.44 -22.31 -28.62
CA MET A 363 -17.24 -23.49 -28.31
C MET A 363 -18.10 -23.92 -29.52
N MET A 364 -18.78 -22.98 -30.17
CA MET A 364 -19.56 -23.26 -31.39
C MET A 364 -18.67 -23.83 -32.51
N ASN A 365 -17.51 -23.22 -32.74
CA ASN A 365 -16.56 -23.67 -33.78
C ASN A 365 -16.07 -25.10 -33.50
N ILE A 366 -15.73 -25.42 -32.24
CA ILE A 366 -15.33 -26.78 -31.84
C ILE A 366 -16.47 -27.80 -32.05
N LEU A 367 -17.71 -27.43 -31.73
CA LEU A 367 -18.87 -28.30 -31.90
C LEU A 367 -19.15 -28.57 -33.39
N GLU A 368 -19.12 -27.54 -34.23
CA GLU A 368 -19.30 -27.68 -35.68
C GLU A 368 -18.19 -28.56 -36.29
N ARG A 369 -16.93 -28.34 -35.90
CA ARG A 369 -15.79 -29.16 -36.33
C ARG A 369 -15.99 -30.63 -35.98
N LYS A 370 -16.48 -30.94 -34.78
CA LYS A 370 -16.77 -32.33 -34.37
C LYS A 370 -17.89 -32.95 -35.22
N GLN A 371 -18.92 -32.20 -35.57
CA GLN A 371 -20.01 -32.70 -36.43
C GLN A 371 -19.52 -33.01 -37.86
N ILE A 372 -18.64 -32.16 -38.41
CA ILE A 372 -18.02 -32.39 -39.72
C ILE A 372 -17.16 -33.66 -39.68
N GLU A 373 -16.35 -33.86 -38.64
CA GLU A 373 -15.52 -35.06 -38.50
C GLU A 373 -16.36 -36.35 -38.46
N VAL A 374 -17.46 -36.35 -37.70
CA VAL A 374 -18.38 -37.50 -37.63
C VAL A 374 -19.03 -37.76 -39.00
N ARG A 375 -19.45 -36.72 -39.72
CA ARG A 375 -20.05 -36.85 -41.06
C ARG A 375 -19.06 -37.45 -42.06
N ILE A 376 -17.80 -37.03 -42.03
CA ILE A 376 -16.73 -37.58 -42.88
C ILE A 376 -16.48 -39.05 -42.54
N LYS A 377 -16.39 -39.42 -41.25
CA LYS A 377 -16.23 -40.82 -40.83
C LYS A 377 -17.38 -41.70 -41.30
N ASN A 378 -18.62 -41.23 -41.18
CA ASN A 378 -19.79 -41.97 -41.64
C ASN A 378 -19.82 -42.15 -43.16
N GLN A 379 -19.44 -41.13 -43.93
CA GLN A 379 -19.33 -41.24 -45.40
C GLN A 379 -18.26 -42.24 -45.83
N LEU A 380 -17.08 -42.22 -45.18
CA LEU A 380 -16.01 -43.18 -45.45
C LEU A 380 -16.42 -44.61 -45.09
N SER A 381 -17.07 -44.80 -43.94
CA SER A 381 -17.60 -46.12 -43.53
C SER A 381 -18.61 -46.64 -44.55
N PHE A 382 -19.55 -45.79 -44.99
CA PHE A 382 -20.57 -46.17 -45.96
C PHE A 382 -19.96 -46.55 -47.31
N LEU A 383 -19.02 -45.75 -47.83
CA LEU A 383 -18.29 -46.06 -49.07
C LEU A 383 -17.55 -47.38 -48.96
N ARG A 384 -16.87 -47.63 -47.83
CA ARG A 384 -16.17 -48.89 -47.59
C ARG A 384 -17.14 -50.08 -47.58
N THR A 385 -18.26 -49.98 -46.86
CA THR A 385 -19.29 -51.03 -46.85
C THR A 385 -19.85 -51.30 -48.25
N LEU A 386 -20.15 -50.26 -49.03
CA LEU A 386 -20.61 -50.45 -50.41
C LEU A 386 -19.55 -51.18 -51.25
N MET A 387 -18.29 -50.77 -51.17
CA MET A 387 -17.22 -51.45 -51.90
C MET A 387 -17.06 -52.92 -51.47
N ASP A 388 -17.13 -53.21 -50.18
CA ASP A 388 -17.00 -54.57 -49.65
C ASP A 388 -18.19 -55.47 -50.01
N THR A 389 -19.39 -54.90 -50.22
CA THR A 389 -20.56 -55.67 -50.67
C THR A 389 -20.56 -56.01 -52.16
N LEU A 390 -19.73 -55.36 -52.98
CA LEU A 390 -19.67 -55.64 -54.41
C LEU A 390 -18.94 -56.98 -54.64
N PRO A 391 -19.54 -57.96 -55.35
CA PRO A 391 -18.94 -59.27 -55.58
C PRO A 391 -17.82 -59.26 -56.63
N ILE A 392 -17.40 -58.08 -57.08
CA ILE A 392 -16.37 -57.87 -58.09
C ILE A 392 -15.10 -57.38 -57.37
N PRO A 393 -13.93 -57.94 -57.67
CA PRO A 393 -12.65 -57.42 -57.20
C PRO A 393 -12.46 -55.96 -57.61
N ILE A 394 -12.38 -55.05 -56.64
CA ILE A 394 -12.13 -53.62 -56.86
C ILE A 394 -10.84 -53.24 -56.14
N TYR A 395 -9.99 -52.50 -56.87
CA TYR A 395 -8.87 -51.78 -56.30
C TYR A 395 -8.93 -50.32 -56.74
N PHE A 396 -8.34 -49.44 -55.94
CA PHE A 396 -8.24 -48.02 -56.28
C PHE A 396 -6.82 -47.54 -56.07
N THR A 397 -6.34 -46.66 -56.96
CA THR A 397 -4.99 -46.14 -56.94
C THR A 397 -4.94 -44.71 -56.43
N ASP A 398 -3.79 -44.34 -55.88
CA ASP A 398 -3.50 -42.95 -55.55
C ASP A 398 -3.22 -42.14 -56.83
N LYS A 399 -2.94 -40.84 -56.66
CA LYS A 399 -2.64 -39.95 -57.81
C LYS A 399 -1.35 -40.31 -58.55
N LYS A 400 -0.50 -41.19 -58.01
CA LYS A 400 0.74 -41.68 -58.60
C LYS A 400 0.58 -43.04 -59.29
N GLY A 401 -0.63 -43.61 -59.25
CA GLY A 401 -0.94 -44.91 -59.85
C GLY A 401 -0.63 -46.11 -58.95
N GLU A 402 -0.26 -45.88 -57.69
CA GLU A 402 -0.01 -46.95 -56.72
C GLU A 402 -1.33 -47.39 -56.08
N MET A 403 -1.55 -48.70 -55.90
CA MET A 403 -2.76 -49.19 -55.22
C MET A 403 -2.82 -48.65 -53.78
N SER A 404 -3.92 -47.97 -53.45
CA SER A 404 -4.17 -47.34 -52.15
C SER A 404 -5.26 -48.05 -51.33
N GLY A 405 -5.93 -49.02 -51.94
CA GLY A 405 -6.78 -49.97 -51.23
C GLY A 405 -7.53 -50.91 -52.17
N VAL A 406 -8.13 -51.93 -51.56
CA VAL A 406 -8.91 -52.99 -52.22
C VAL A 406 -10.16 -53.30 -51.42
N ASN A 407 -11.19 -53.87 -52.06
CA ASN A 407 -12.39 -54.35 -51.38
C ASN A 407 -12.26 -55.82 -50.93
N GLN A 408 -13.18 -56.26 -50.07
CA GLN A 408 -13.21 -57.63 -49.56
C GLN A 408 -13.29 -58.69 -50.68
N ALA A 409 -13.99 -58.42 -51.78
CA ALA A 409 -14.05 -59.35 -52.91
C ALA A 409 -12.69 -59.52 -53.61
N PHE A 410 -11.88 -58.47 -53.71
CA PHE A 410 -10.52 -58.56 -54.22
C PHE A 410 -9.62 -59.40 -53.31
N GLU A 411 -9.70 -59.17 -51.99
CA GLU A 411 -8.99 -59.98 -51.01
C GLU A 411 -9.34 -61.48 -51.13
N HIS A 412 -10.64 -61.80 -51.19
CA HIS A 412 -11.10 -63.18 -51.32
C HIS A 412 -10.71 -63.81 -52.67
N TRP A 413 -10.79 -63.05 -53.76
CA TRP A 413 -10.50 -63.57 -55.11
C TRP A 413 -9.03 -63.93 -55.29
N PHE A 414 -8.14 -63.08 -54.79
CA PHE A 414 -6.68 -63.25 -54.91
C PHE A 414 -6.03 -63.92 -53.69
N GLY A 415 -6.79 -64.16 -52.61
CA GLY A 415 -6.30 -64.81 -51.39
C GLY A 415 -5.32 -63.96 -50.59
N VAL A 416 -5.44 -62.62 -50.67
CA VAL A 416 -4.57 -61.65 -50.00
C VAL A 416 -5.36 -60.85 -48.95
N ARG A 417 -4.70 -60.37 -47.89
CA ARG A 417 -5.30 -59.46 -46.89
C ARG A 417 -4.58 -58.13 -46.92
N TRP A 418 -5.29 -57.09 -47.31
CA TRP A 418 -4.76 -55.74 -47.43
C TRP A 418 -4.23 -55.19 -46.10
N ALA A 419 -4.91 -55.49 -44.99
CA ALA A 419 -4.51 -55.06 -43.66
C ALA A 419 -3.17 -55.67 -43.19
N ASP A 420 -2.83 -56.88 -43.65
CA ASP A 420 -1.58 -57.57 -43.30
C ASP A 420 -0.39 -57.09 -44.17
N ASP A 421 -0.66 -56.62 -45.39
CA ASP A 421 0.34 -56.13 -46.35
C ASP A 421 0.69 -54.62 -46.19
N VAL A 422 -0.24 -53.78 -45.73
CA VAL A 422 0.04 -52.35 -45.42
C VAL A 422 0.90 -52.20 -44.17
N ALA A 423 0.92 -53.20 -43.28
CA ALA A 423 1.75 -53.19 -42.07
C ALA A 423 3.23 -53.57 -42.32
N HIS A 424 3.60 -54.05 -43.52
CA HIS A 424 4.93 -54.58 -43.84
C HIS A 424 5.65 -53.90 -45.04
N SER A 425 5.14 -52.78 -45.57
CA SER A 425 5.69 -52.14 -46.78
C SER A 425 6.32 -50.78 -46.52
N ASP A 426 7.57 -50.78 -46.08
CA ASP A 426 8.48 -49.61 -46.10
C ASP A 426 9.20 -49.45 -47.47
N THR A 427 8.70 -50.09 -48.54
CA THR A 427 9.27 -50.00 -49.89
C THR A 427 8.19 -49.92 -50.98
N THR A 428 8.10 -48.74 -51.60
CA THR A 428 7.28 -48.33 -52.75
C THR A 428 7.67 -49.01 -54.06
N GLN A 429 7.77 -50.35 -54.07
CA GLN A 429 8.04 -51.13 -55.29
C GLN A 429 7.36 -52.50 -55.32
N TRP A 430 6.28 -52.66 -54.55
CA TRP A 430 5.63 -53.95 -54.31
C TRP A 430 4.29 -54.16 -55.03
N SER A 431 3.81 -53.18 -55.83
CA SER A 431 2.42 -53.18 -56.34
C SER A 431 2.23 -53.44 -57.84
N ALA A 432 3.28 -53.51 -58.66
CA ALA A 432 3.11 -53.80 -60.10
C ALA A 432 3.49 -55.24 -60.50
N SER A 433 4.64 -55.76 -60.05
CA SER A 433 5.20 -57.02 -60.56
C SER A 433 4.52 -58.28 -59.98
N ARG A 434 4.17 -58.27 -58.69
CA ARG A 434 3.55 -59.43 -58.02
C ARG A 434 2.08 -59.60 -58.39
N PHE A 435 1.31 -58.51 -58.50
CA PHE A 435 -0.09 -58.57 -58.94
C PHE A 435 -0.23 -58.79 -60.45
N ALA A 436 0.67 -58.26 -61.29
CA ALA A 436 0.70 -58.61 -62.72
C ALA A 436 0.91 -60.12 -62.91
N SER A 437 1.82 -60.74 -62.14
CA SER A 437 1.99 -62.20 -62.18
C SER A 437 0.75 -62.98 -61.71
N LEU A 438 0.00 -62.48 -60.73
CA LEU A 438 -1.23 -63.14 -60.25
C LEU A 438 -2.41 -62.98 -61.23
N LEU A 439 -2.48 -61.86 -61.95
CA LEU A 439 -3.43 -61.65 -63.05
C LEU A 439 -3.09 -62.53 -64.26
N ASP A 440 -1.81 -62.61 -64.64
CA ASP A 440 -1.35 -63.47 -65.76
C ASP A 440 -1.54 -64.96 -65.48
N THR A 441 -1.22 -65.42 -64.26
CA THR A 441 -1.31 -66.85 -63.89
C THR A 441 -2.75 -67.37 -63.88
N ARG A 442 -3.75 -66.50 -63.63
CA ARG A 442 -5.17 -66.89 -63.70
C ARG A 442 -5.86 -66.58 -65.03
N MET A 443 -5.43 -65.58 -65.80
CA MET A 443 -5.93 -65.43 -67.17
C MET A 443 -5.55 -66.63 -68.04
N GLN A 444 -4.34 -67.19 -67.87
CA GLN A 444 -3.95 -68.45 -68.52
C GLN A 444 -4.86 -69.63 -68.13
N SER A 445 -5.40 -69.65 -66.90
CA SER A 445 -6.33 -70.71 -66.46
C SER A 445 -7.74 -70.60 -67.05
N TYR A 446 -8.11 -69.44 -67.61
CA TYR A 446 -9.38 -69.22 -68.32
C TYR A 446 -9.28 -69.48 -69.83
N GLU A 447 -8.08 -69.39 -70.42
CA GLU A 447 -7.85 -69.76 -71.83
C GLU A 447 -7.66 -71.28 -72.04
N THR A 448 -7.45 -72.04 -70.97
CA THR A 448 -7.31 -73.51 -71.01
C THR A 448 -8.41 -74.28 -70.26
N ALA A 449 -9.57 -73.67 -69.99
CA ALA A 449 -10.72 -74.31 -69.33
C ALA A 449 -11.99 -74.25 -70.18
#